data_AF-A0A9Q0C1C9-F1
#
_entry.id   AF-A0A9Q0C1C9-F1
#
_cell.length_a   1.000
_cell.length_b   1.000
_cell.length_c   1.000
_cell.angle_alpha   90.00
_cell.angle_beta   90.00
_cell.angle_gamma   90.00
#
_symmetry.space_group_name_H-M   'P 1'
#
loop_
_entity.id
_entity.type
_entity.pdbx_description
1 polymer ?
#
loop_
_entity_poly.entity_id
_entity_poly.type
_entity_poly.pdbx_seq_one_letter_code
_entity_poly.pdbx_strand_id
1 'polypeptide(L)'
;MRPKLVLFGDSITEYSFDEGGWGASLANHFTRRADVILRGYSGYTTRFALKIIEKTMEGIGSDEKSPVAAVMVFFGANDAALPDRHNGFLHVPLAEYQQNLKSIYAYIKKIWPSAVVIFITPPPIYEEARIKNAWLLPEEDTSGLPERTNEAAGEFAKACITIAKECSSPVIDIWSKMQQVPDWEKSTLSDGLHLAALGNKVLFEEVLRELKALGLSDETLPADAPPVESLL
;
A
#
# COMPACT_ATOMS: atom_id res chain seq x y z
N MET A 1 6.56 -24.11 8.24
CA MET A 1 5.95 -23.33 7.13
C MET A 1 5.85 -21.89 7.56
N ARG A 2 5.94 -20.99 6.60
CA ARG A 2 6.14 -19.55 6.85
C ARG A 2 4.79 -18.85 7.01
N PRO A 3 4.63 -17.87 7.91
CA PRO A 3 3.50 -16.95 7.83
C PRO A 3 3.52 -16.15 6.52
N LYS A 4 2.37 -15.59 6.15
CA LYS A 4 2.21 -14.77 4.95
C LYS A 4 2.02 -13.29 5.32
N LEU A 5 2.66 -12.41 4.57
CA LEU A 5 2.46 -10.97 4.57
C LEU A 5 1.80 -10.58 3.25
N VAL A 6 0.55 -10.13 3.26
CA VAL A 6 -0.19 -9.80 2.04
C VAL A 6 -0.12 -8.30 1.77
N LEU A 7 0.28 -7.91 0.56
CA LEU A 7 0.28 -6.52 0.11
C LEU A 7 -0.95 -6.30 -0.77
N PHE A 8 -1.93 -5.53 -0.30
CA PHE A 8 -3.18 -5.29 -1.02
C PHE A 8 -3.36 -3.80 -1.29
N GLY A 9 -3.35 -3.42 -2.57
CA GLY A 9 -3.35 -2.01 -2.94
C GLY A 9 -3.49 -1.75 -4.43
N ASP A 10 -3.20 -0.51 -4.82
CA ASP A 10 -3.27 -0.04 -6.21
C ASP A 10 -1.94 -0.24 -6.99
N SER A 11 -1.65 0.63 -7.97
CA SER A 11 -0.42 0.59 -8.76
C SER A 11 0.84 0.71 -7.91
N ILE A 12 0.82 1.47 -6.82
CA ILE A 12 1.99 1.62 -5.93
C ILE A 12 2.32 0.28 -5.25
N THR A 13 1.31 -0.54 -5.00
CA THR A 13 1.50 -1.90 -4.52
C THR A 13 1.89 -2.83 -5.65
N GLU A 14 1.28 -2.72 -6.84
CA GLU A 14 1.63 -3.54 -8.01
C GLU A 14 3.13 -3.41 -8.37
N TYR A 15 3.64 -2.19 -8.43
CA TYR A 15 5.03 -1.88 -8.76
C TYR A 15 5.99 -2.09 -7.58
N SER A 16 5.50 -2.53 -6.41
CA SER A 16 6.34 -2.74 -5.23
C SER A 16 7.36 -3.88 -5.39
N PHE A 17 7.21 -4.72 -6.42
CA PHE A 17 8.14 -5.81 -6.75
C PHE A 17 9.09 -5.46 -7.90
N ASP A 18 9.01 -4.24 -8.45
CA ASP A 18 10.00 -3.75 -9.40
C ASP A 18 11.39 -3.61 -8.74
N GLU A 19 12.42 -3.38 -9.55
CA GLU A 19 13.78 -3.18 -9.04
C GLU A 19 13.84 -2.02 -8.04
N GLY A 20 14.25 -2.30 -6.80
CA GLY A 20 14.26 -1.32 -5.71
C GLY A 20 12.91 -1.05 -5.05
N GLY A 21 11.87 -1.82 -5.40
CA GLY A 21 10.53 -1.73 -4.83
C GLY A 21 10.46 -2.18 -3.36
N TRP A 22 9.53 -1.60 -2.60
CA TRP A 22 9.38 -1.86 -1.16
C TRP A 22 8.91 -3.30 -0.86
N GLY A 23 8.09 -3.90 -1.73
CA GLY A 23 7.60 -5.27 -1.62
C GLY A 23 8.70 -6.30 -1.91
N ALA A 24 9.52 -6.08 -2.94
CA ALA A 24 10.72 -6.89 -3.20
C ALA A 24 11.72 -6.79 -2.03
N SER A 25 11.93 -5.59 -1.50
CA SER A 25 12.79 -5.36 -0.33
C SER A 25 12.29 -6.12 0.90
N LEU A 26 10.96 -6.14 1.11
CA LEU A 26 10.31 -6.90 2.17
C LEU A 26 10.49 -8.42 2.00
N ALA A 27 10.28 -8.94 0.79
CA ALA A 27 10.47 -10.35 0.48
C ALA A 27 11.92 -10.80 0.71
N ASN A 28 12.88 -9.97 0.31
CA ASN A 28 14.29 -10.21 0.55
C ASN A 28 14.61 -10.21 2.05
N HIS A 29 14.10 -9.24 2.82
CA HIS A 29 14.32 -9.16 4.27
C HIS A 29 13.80 -10.40 5.01
N PHE A 30 12.61 -10.88 4.66
CA PHE A 30 11.99 -12.06 5.28
C PHE A 30 12.35 -13.39 4.60
N THR A 31 13.44 -13.45 3.83
CA THR A 31 13.91 -14.66 3.17
C THR A 31 13.95 -15.84 4.15
N ARG A 32 13.31 -16.96 3.77
CA ARG A 32 13.18 -18.19 4.58
C ARG A 32 12.33 -18.06 5.84
N ARG A 33 11.67 -16.92 6.09
CA ARG A 33 10.91 -16.66 7.33
C ARG A 33 9.45 -16.31 7.08
N ALA A 34 9.14 -15.48 6.10
CA ALA A 34 7.76 -15.15 5.71
C ALA A 34 7.62 -15.15 4.19
N ASP A 35 6.43 -15.49 3.69
CA ASP A 35 6.11 -15.32 2.27
C ASP A 35 5.40 -13.97 2.07
N VAL A 36 5.93 -13.14 1.17
CA VAL A 36 5.31 -11.86 0.80
C VAL A 36 4.45 -12.07 -0.44
N ILE A 37 3.15 -11.81 -0.31
CA ILE A 37 2.15 -12.08 -1.35
C ILE A 37 1.66 -10.76 -1.93
N LEU A 38 1.97 -10.53 -3.20
CA LEU A 38 1.54 -9.34 -3.93
C LEU A 38 0.09 -9.46 -4.43
N ARG A 39 -0.73 -8.46 -4.12
CA ARG A 39 -2.10 -8.21 -4.62
C ARG A 39 -2.29 -6.71 -4.92
N GLY A 40 -1.41 -6.16 -5.75
CA GLY A 40 -1.52 -4.81 -6.29
C GLY A 40 -2.31 -4.78 -7.59
N TYR A 41 -3.09 -3.71 -7.80
CA TYR A 41 -3.95 -3.55 -8.99
C TYR A 41 -3.91 -2.10 -9.51
N SER A 42 -3.18 -1.88 -10.59
CA SER A 42 -2.96 -0.57 -11.19
C SER A 42 -4.28 0.09 -11.63
N GLY A 43 -4.47 1.35 -11.24
CA GLY A 43 -5.70 2.13 -11.49
C GLY A 43 -6.87 1.80 -10.57
N TYR A 44 -6.74 0.88 -9.60
CA TYR A 44 -7.85 0.53 -8.71
C TYR A 44 -8.04 1.56 -7.60
N THR A 45 -9.31 1.79 -7.27
CA THR A 45 -9.76 2.57 -6.12
C THR A 45 -10.29 1.61 -5.05
N THR A 46 -10.60 2.11 -3.86
CA THR A 46 -11.26 1.28 -2.83
C THR A 46 -12.61 0.70 -3.30
N ARG A 47 -13.33 1.43 -4.16
CA ARG A 47 -14.59 0.97 -4.77
C ARG A 47 -14.37 -0.27 -5.65
N PHE A 48 -13.28 -0.31 -6.41
CA PHE A 48 -12.93 -1.47 -7.23
C PHE A 48 -12.35 -2.61 -6.40
N ALA A 49 -11.54 -2.28 -5.38
CA ALA A 49 -10.97 -3.26 -4.45
C ALA A 49 -12.07 -4.14 -3.81
N LEU A 50 -13.16 -3.54 -3.34
CA LEU A 50 -14.30 -4.29 -2.77
C LEU A 50 -14.96 -5.27 -3.74
N LYS A 51 -14.93 -5.00 -5.05
CA LYS A 51 -15.53 -5.90 -6.05
C LYS A 51 -14.68 -7.15 -6.28
N ILE A 52 -13.38 -7.07 -6.02
CA ILE A 52 -12.43 -8.14 -6.33
C ILE A 52 -11.85 -8.82 -5.09
N ILE A 53 -12.09 -8.29 -3.89
CA ILE A 53 -11.42 -8.75 -2.66
C ILE A 53 -11.61 -10.24 -2.40
N GLU A 54 -12.78 -10.80 -2.68
CA GLU A 54 -13.04 -12.24 -2.51
C GLU A 54 -12.14 -13.09 -3.40
N LYS A 55 -12.13 -12.83 -4.70
CA LYS A 55 -11.27 -13.51 -5.67
C LYS A 55 -9.78 -13.27 -5.40
N THR A 56 -9.45 -12.09 -4.92
CA THR A 56 -8.07 -11.67 -4.62
C THR A 56 -7.46 -12.49 -3.48
N MET A 57 -8.27 -12.76 -2.45
CA MET A 57 -7.84 -13.47 -1.24
C MET A 57 -8.04 -14.99 -1.30
N GLU A 58 -8.69 -15.48 -2.36
CA GLU A 58 -8.95 -16.90 -2.57
C GLU A 58 -7.66 -17.74 -2.53
N GLY A 59 -7.71 -18.84 -1.76
CA GLY A 59 -6.58 -19.76 -1.59
C GLY A 59 -5.43 -19.24 -0.70
N ILE A 60 -5.42 -17.97 -0.32
CA ILE A 60 -4.43 -17.43 0.62
C ILE A 60 -4.79 -17.90 2.05
N GLY A 61 -3.80 -18.39 2.80
CA GLY A 61 -3.99 -18.75 4.21
C GLY A 61 -4.94 -19.95 4.43
N SER A 62 -5.17 -20.78 3.42
CA SER A 62 -5.95 -22.03 3.53
C SER A 62 -5.28 -23.10 4.41
N ASP A 63 -3.97 -22.97 4.62
CA ASP A 63 -3.18 -23.85 5.47
C ASP A 63 -2.95 -23.21 6.85
N GLU A 64 -3.50 -23.83 7.89
CA GLU A 64 -3.37 -23.39 9.28
C GLU A 64 -1.90 -23.28 9.74
N LYS A 65 -0.98 -24.06 9.15
CA LYS A 65 0.45 -24.02 9.47
C LYS A 65 1.18 -22.88 8.74
N SER A 66 0.50 -22.14 7.86
CA SER A 66 1.03 -21.00 7.11
C SER A 66 0.01 -19.85 7.11
N PRO A 67 -0.30 -19.29 8.29
CA PRO A 67 -1.35 -18.30 8.46
C PRO A 67 -0.97 -16.97 7.84
N VAL A 68 -1.98 -16.14 7.53
CA VAL A 68 -1.74 -14.73 7.22
C VAL A 68 -1.47 -13.98 8.52
N ALA A 69 -0.24 -13.47 8.67
CA ALA A 69 0.17 -12.73 9.85
C ALA A 69 -0.21 -11.26 9.74
N ALA A 70 -0.03 -10.65 8.56
CA ALA A 70 -0.40 -9.26 8.32
C ALA A 70 -0.92 -9.03 6.90
N VAL A 71 -1.80 -8.03 6.76
CA VAL A 71 -2.27 -7.50 5.49
C VAL A 71 -2.04 -6.00 5.46
N MET A 72 -1.23 -5.53 4.53
CA MET A 72 -1.00 -4.12 4.28
C MET A 72 -2.03 -3.63 3.27
N VAL A 73 -2.90 -2.71 3.70
CA VAL A 73 -3.97 -2.12 2.86
C VAL A 73 -3.51 -0.73 2.42
N PHE A 74 -3.19 -0.59 1.13
CA PHE A 74 -2.59 0.62 0.58
C PHE A 74 -3.38 1.14 -0.62
N PHE A 75 -4.42 1.93 -0.32
CA PHE A 75 -5.30 2.56 -1.28
C PHE A 75 -5.57 4.01 -0.90
N GLY A 76 -6.01 4.81 -1.87
CA GLY A 76 -6.40 6.20 -1.68
C GLY A 76 -5.81 7.13 -2.73
N ALA A 77 -4.72 6.73 -3.38
CA ALA A 77 -4.05 7.59 -4.36
C ALA A 77 -4.93 7.82 -5.59
N ASN A 78 -5.66 6.79 -6.04
CA ASN A 78 -6.65 6.91 -7.10
C ASN A 78 -7.96 7.53 -6.62
N ASP A 79 -8.44 7.15 -5.44
CA ASP A 79 -9.66 7.67 -4.82
C ASP A 79 -9.61 9.20 -4.67
N ALA A 80 -8.43 9.76 -4.39
CA ALA A 80 -8.16 11.19 -4.25
C ALA A 80 -8.05 11.97 -5.57
N ALA A 81 -8.33 11.34 -6.73
CA ALA A 81 -8.48 12.07 -7.99
C ALA A 81 -9.56 13.16 -7.84
N LEU A 82 -9.34 14.31 -8.47
CA LEU A 82 -10.30 15.41 -8.46
C LEU A 82 -11.42 15.12 -9.47
N PRO A 83 -12.71 15.22 -9.07
CA PRO A 83 -13.83 14.79 -9.90
C PRO A 83 -14.04 15.65 -11.16
N ASP A 84 -13.55 16.88 -11.16
CA ASP A 84 -13.64 17.85 -12.27
C ASP A 84 -12.38 17.88 -13.15
N ARG A 85 -11.46 16.92 -12.97
CA ARG A 85 -10.21 16.80 -13.73
C ARG A 85 -10.19 15.54 -14.60
N HIS A 86 -9.17 15.44 -15.44
CA HIS A 86 -8.82 14.17 -16.06
C HIS A 86 -8.70 13.06 -14.99
N ASN A 87 -9.00 11.81 -15.30
CA ASN A 87 -9.12 10.74 -14.30
C ASN A 87 -10.13 10.96 -13.16
N GLY A 88 -11.00 11.97 -13.21
CA GLY A 88 -12.06 12.19 -12.22
C GLY A 88 -13.03 11.01 -12.07
N PHE A 89 -13.08 10.09 -13.05
CA PHE A 89 -13.82 8.83 -12.95
C PHE A 89 -13.28 7.88 -11.86
N LEU A 90 -12.03 8.06 -11.42
CA LEU A 90 -11.43 7.34 -10.29
C LEU A 90 -11.86 7.93 -8.93
N HIS A 91 -12.44 9.14 -8.90
CA HIS A 91 -12.82 9.77 -7.66
C HIS A 91 -13.77 8.90 -6.83
N VAL A 92 -13.44 8.78 -5.55
CA VAL A 92 -14.31 8.17 -4.53
C VAL A 92 -14.59 9.23 -3.47
N PRO A 93 -15.85 9.63 -3.24
CA PRO A 93 -16.18 10.59 -2.19
C PRO A 93 -15.60 10.16 -0.83
N LEU A 94 -15.10 11.12 -0.05
CA LEU A 94 -14.34 10.82 1.18
C LEU A 94 -15.10 9.90 2.17
N ALA A 95 -16.41 10.12 2.33
CA ALA A 95 -17.26 9.27 3.15
C ALA A 95 -17.38 7.83 2.61
N GLU A 96 -17.41 7.66 1.28
CA GLU A 96 -17.41 6.35 0.65
C GLU A 96 -16.03 5.68 0.82
N TYR A 97 -14.92 6.40 0.62
CA TYR A 97 -13.57 5.88 0.86
C TYR A 97 -13.41 5.35 2.28
N GLN A 98 -13.84 6.11 3.29
CA GLN A 98 -13.84 5.70 4.69
C GLN A 98 -14.66 4.42 4.92
N GLN A 99 -15.87 4.36 4.37
CA GLN A 99 -16.71 3.16 4.47
C GLN A 99 -16.09 1.97 3.76
N ASN A 100 -15.44 2.18 2.61
CA ASN A 100 -14.79 1.12 1.87
C ASN A 100 -13.60 0.54 2.64
N LEU A 101 -12.77 1.38 3.27
CA LEU A 101 -11.69 0.91 4.15
C LEU A 101 -12.22 0.06 5.31
N LYS A 102 -13.32 0.47 5.96
CA LYS A 102 -13.98 -0.33 7.01
C LYS A 102 -14.46 -1.68 6.49
N SER A 103 -15.04 -1.71 5.29
CA SER A 103 -15.53 -2.94 4.66
C SER A 103 -14.38 -3.87 4.27
N ILE A 104 -13.26 -3.33 3.75
CA ILE A 104 -12.04 -4.10 3.47
C ILE A 104 -11.49 -4.71 4.76
N TYR A 105 -11.38 -3.91 5.83
CA TYR A 105 -10.95 -4.39 7.15
C TYR A 105 -11.86 -5.50 7.67
N ALA A 106 -13.18 -5.28 7.68
CA ALA A 106 -14.15 -6.26 8.16
C ALA A 106 -14.07 -7.58 7.37
N TYR A 107 -13.88 -7.51 6.05
CA TYR A 107 -13.67 -8.68 5.22
C TYR A 107 -12.41 -9.44 5.62
N ILE A 108 -11.27 -8.75 5.73
CA ILE A 108 -9.99 -9.38 6.12
C ILE A 108 -10.11 -10.03 7.50
N LYS A 109 -10.69 -9.33 8.50
CA LYS A 109 -10.89 -9.89 9.84
C LYS A 109 -11.86 -11.06 9.87
N LYS A 110 -12.85 -11.11 8.97
CA LYS A 110 -13.76 -12.25 8.83
C LYS A 110 -13.02 -13.50 8.36
N ILE A 111 -12.15 -13.38 7.35
CA ILE A 111 -11.44 -14.54 6.78
C ILE A 111 -10.17 -14.91 7.56
N TRP A 112 -9.49 -13.94 8.15
CA TRP A 112 -8.30 -14.13 8.99
C TRP A 112 -8.43 -13.35 10.30
N PRO A 113 -9.16 -13.89 11.29
CA PRO A 113 -9.42 -13.20 12.57
C PRO A 113 -8.16 -12.81 13.35
N SER A 114 -7.05 -13.54 13.16
CA SER A 114 -5.77 -13.26 13.83
C SER A 114 -4.84 -12.36 13.04
N ALA A 115 -5.10 -12.11 11.74
CA ALA A 115 -4.23 -11.26 10.93
C ALA A 115 -4.28 -9.82 11.42
N VAL A 116 -3.12 -9.17 11.47
CA VAL A 116 -3.02 -7.72 11.70
C VAL A 116 -3.30 -7.01 10.39
N VAL A 117 -4.23 -6.05 10.40
CA VAL A 117 -4.45 -5.17 9.25
C VAL A 117 -3.66 -3.89 9.50
N ILE A 118 -2.75 -3.56 8.60
CA ILE A 118 -1.94 -2.34 8.67
C ILE A 118 -2.41 -1.44 7.52
N PHE A 119 -2.95 -0.28 7.85
CA PHE A 119 -3.30 0.70 6.82
C PHE A 119 -2.08 1.51 6.42
N ILE A 120 -1.97 1.87 5.14
CA ILE A 120 -0.96 2.78 4.63
C ILE A 120 -1.71 3.93 3.96
N THR A 121 -1.43 5.16 4.39
CA THR A 121 -2.06 6.35 3.79
C THR A 121 -1.63 6.51 2.33
N PRO A 122 -2.41 7.13 1.43
CA PRO A 122 -1.88 7.49 0.10
C PRO A 122 -0.61 8.36 0.23
N PRO A 123 0.37 8.24 -0.68
CA PRO A 123 1.55 9.09 -0.66
C PRO A 123 1.19 10.55 -1.00
N PRO A 124 2.11 11.51 -0.74
CA PRO A 124 1.91 12.86 -1.23
C PRO A 124 1.97 12.92 -2.76
N ILE A 125 1.44 13.99 -3.34
CA ILE A 125 1.39 14.21 -4.80
C ILE A 125 2.28 15.39 -5.17
N TYR A 126 3.08 15.26 -6.21
CA TYR A 126 3.82 16.39 -6.79
C TYR A 126 3.14 16.88 -8.07
N GLU A 127 2.35 17.94 -7.92
CA GLU A 127 1.48 18.48 -8.97
C GLU A 127 2.24 18.89 -10.23
N GLU A 128 3.42 19.52 -10.11
CA GLU A 128 4.17 19.95 -11.30
C GLU A 128 4.61 18.77 -12.18
N ALA A 129 4.95 17.63 -11.57
CA ALA A 129 5.27 16.42 -12.33
C ALA A 129 4.02 15.82 -12.98
N ARG A 130 2.87 15.86 -12.30
CA ARG A 130 1.58 15.42 -12.88
C ARG A 130 1.20 16.25 -14.11
N ILE A 131 1.39 17.58 -14.05
CA ILE A 131 1.16 18.49 -15.19
C ILE A 131 2.15 18.21 -16.33
N LYS A 132 3.45 18.05 -16.03
CA LYS A 132 4.49 17.82 -17.05
C LYS A 132 4.35 16.48 -17.76
N ASN A 133 3.85 15.47 -17.06
CA ASN A 133 3.57 14.15 -17.61
C ASN A 133 2.26 14.10 -18.41
N ALA A 134 1.84 15.24 -18.98
CA ALA A 134 0.66 15.41 -19.82
C ALA A 134 0.58 14.46 -21.02
N TRP A 135 1.68 13.82 -21.43
CA TRP A 135 1.67 12.75 -22.45
C TRP A 135 0.92 11.49 -22.01
N LEU A 136 0.64 11.34 -20.71
CA LEU A 136 -0.26 10.31 -20.17
C LEU A 136 -1.74 10.72 -20.24
N LEU A 137 -2.04 11.97 -20.63
CA LEU A 137 -3.39 12.47 -20.83
C LEU A 137 -3.87 12.14 -22.26
N PRO A 138 -5.17 11.92 -22.46
CA PRO A 138 -5.79 11.95 -23.79
C PRO A 138 -5.45 13.27 -24.49
N GLU A 139 -5.33 13.23 -25.81
CA GLU A 139 -5.01 14.40 -26.66
C GLU A 139 -5.94 15.62 -26.43
N GLU A 140 -7.08 15.42 -25.76
CA GLU A 140 -8.12 16.43 -25.52
C GLU A 140 -8.02 17.17 -24.17
N ASP A 141 -7.22 16.74 -23.19
CA ASP A 141 -7.08 17.48 -21.92
C ASP A 141 -6.05 18.62 -22.05
N THR A 142 -6.55 19.81 -22.36
CA THR A 142 -5.76 21.04 -22.46
C THR A 142 -5.83 21.91 -21.20
N SER A 143 -6.35 21.40 -20.08
CA SER A 143 -6.59 22.21 -18.88
C SER A 143 -5.30 22.75 -18.25
N GLY A 144 -4.19 22.04 -18.42
CA GLY A 144 -2.91 22.36 -17.78
C GLY A 144 -2.93 22.20 -16.26
N LEU A 145 -3.91 21.47 -15.73
CA LEU A 145 -4.14 21.26 -14.31
C LEU A 145 -3.82 19.80 -13.93
N PRO A 146 -3.31 19.55 -12.72
CA PRO A 146 -3.03 18.20 -12.28
C PRO A 146 -4.35 17.49 -11.95
N GLU A 147 -4.44 16.20 -12.25
CA GLU A 147 -5.63 15.41 -11.94
C GLU A 147 -5.77 15.02 -10.46
N ARG A 148 -4.70 15.22 -9.70
CA ARG A 148 -4.60 15.01 -8.26
C ARG A 148 -3.79 16.15 -7.66
N THR A 149 -4.14 16.54 -6.43
CA THR A 149 -3.42 17.56 -5.67
C THR A 149 -2.90 16.97 -4.37
N ASN A 150 -1.81 17.52 -3.84
CA ASN A 150 -1.29 17.07 -2.55
C ASN A 150 -2.26 17.35 -1.40
N GLU A 151 -3.02 18.45 -1.51
CA GLU A 151 -4.08 18.81 -0.56
C GLU A 151 -5.16 17.72 -0.48
N ALA A 152 -5.72 17.33 -1.64
CA ALA A 152 -6.69 16.23 -1.70
C ALA A 152 -6.11 14.92 -1.15
N ALA A 153 -4.88 14.54 -1.54
CA ALA A 153 -4.22 13.35 -1.00
C ALA A 153 -4.09 13.41 0.53
N GLY A 154 -3.81 14.58 1.09
CA GLY A 154 -3.77 14.82 2.54
C GLY A 154 -5.10 14.60 3.25
N GLU A 155 -6.23 14.98 2.64
CA GLU A 155 -7.57 14.70 3.20
C GLU A 155 -7.87 13.19 3.23
N PHE A 156 -7.49 12.45 2.18
CA PHE A 156 -7.63 11.00 2.16
C PHE A 156 -6.66 10.32 3.15
N ALA A 157 -5.45 10.84 3.34
CA ALA A 157 -4.52 10.37 4.36
C ALA A 157 -5.10 10.54 5.78
N LYS A 158 -5.65 11.72 6.10
CA LYS A 158 -6.33 11.97 7.39
C LYS A 158 -7.52 11.02 7.60
N ALA A 159 -8.31 10.79 6.55
CA ALA A 159 -9.42 9.84 6.60
C ALA A 159 -8.93 8.41 6.86
N CYS A 160 -7.89 7.95 6.16
CA CYS A 160 -7.27 6.65 6.38
C CYS A 160 -6.79 6.47 7.83
N ILE A 161 -6.08 7.46 8.38
CA ILE A 161 -5.63 7.46 9.80
C ILE A 161 -6.81 7.38 10.76
N THR A 162 -7.89 8.11 10.48
CA THR A 162 -9.12 8.10 11.29
C THR A 162 -9.72 6.70 11.32
N ILE A 163 -9.83 6.05 10.15
CA ILE A 163 -10.40 4.71 10.05
C ILE A 163 -9.52 3.67 10.72
N ALA A 164 -8.20 3.75 10.57
CA ALA A 164 -7.29 2.87 11.27
C ALA A 164 -7.47 2.94 12.79
N LYS A 165 -7.61 4.16 13.35
CA LYS A 165 -7.92 4.36 14.78
C LYS A 165 -9.26 3.74 15.17
N GLU A 166 -10.32 3.97 14.41
CA GLU A 166 -11.64 3.39 14.67
C GLU A 166 -11.62 1.85 14.63
N CYS A 167 -10.84 1.28 13.73
CA CYS A 167 -10.62 -0.17 13.62
C CYS A 167 -9.61 -0.71 14.64
N SER A 168 -9.04 0.11 15.51
CA SER A 168 -7.95 -0.26 16.44
C SER A 168 -6.79 -0.96 15.72
N SER A 169 -6.47 -0.49 14.51
CA SER A 169 -5.48 -1.05 13.60
C SER A 169 -4.27 -0.11 13.45
N PRO A 170 -3.05 -0.66 13.30
CA PRO A 170 -1.88 0.13 12.92
C PRO A 170 -2.08 0.94 11.63
N VAL A 171 -1.39 2.08 11.55
CA VAL A 171 -1.35 2.91 10.35
C VAL A 171 0.03 3.49 10.12
N ILE A 172 0.49 3.40 8.87
CA ILE A 172 1.71 4.04 8.39
C ILE A 172 1.31 5.30 7.63
N ASP A 173 1.59 6.46 8.22
CA ASP A 173 1.32 7.76 7.60
C ASP A 173 2.43 8.15 6.62
N ILE A 174 2.46 7.48 5.47
CA ILE A 174 3.49 7.71 4.45
C ILE A 174 3.36 9.10 3.81
N TRP A 175 2.14 9.66 3.75
CA TRP A 175 1.89 11.04 3.32
C TRP A 175 2.75 12.04 4.09
N SER A 176 2.70 12.01 5.42
CA SER A 176 3.51 12.90 6.27
C SER A 176 5.00 12.52 6.25
N LYS A 177 5.32 11.23 6.26
CA LYS A 177 6.71 10.75 6.36
C LYS A 177 7.56 11.12 5.15
N MET A 178 7.02 10.99 3.94
CA MET A 178 7.75 11.36 2.72
C MET A 178 8.03 12.87 2.68
N GLN A 179 7.08 13.70 3.11
CA GLN A 179 7.24 15.17 3.13
C GLN A 179 8.27 15.67 4.15
N GLN A 180 8.81 14.81 5.02
CA GLN A 180 9.95 15.13 5.90
C GLN A 180 11.31 14.95 5.20
N VAL A 181 11.33 14.33 4.02
CA VAL A 181 12.54 14.16 3.20
C VAL A 181 12.82 15.48 2.45
N PRO A 182 14.07 15.98 2.45
CA PRO A 182 14.43 17.13 1.62
C PRO A 182 14.20 16.84 0.14
N ASP A 183 13.54 17.76 -0.58
CA ASP A 183 13.19 17.60 -2.01
C ASP A 183 12.38 16.31 -2.27
N TRP A 184 11.45 15.98 -1.36
CA TRP A 184 10.65 14.76 -1.43
C TRP A 184 9.90 14.65 -2.76
N GLU A 185 9.45 15.76 -3.33
CA GLU A 185 8.67 15.85 -4.56
C GLU A 185 9.35 15.11 -5.72
N LYS A 186 10.68 15.24 -5.82
CA LYS A 186 11.49 14.68 -6.91
C LYS A 186 12.31 13.49 -6.48
N SER A 187 12.68 13.42 -5.20
CA SER A 187 13.51 12.33 -4.68
C SER A 187 12.67 11.10 -4.33
N THR A 188 11.44 11.28 -3.83
CA THR A 188 10.58 10.17 -3.40
C THR A 188 9.54 9.75 -4.43
N LEU A 189 9.25 10.57 -5.44
CA LEU A 189 8.27 10.29 -6.49
C LEU A 189 8.91 10.30 -7.88
N SER A 190 8.56 9.34 -8.73
CA SER A 190 9.12 9.19 -10.08
C SER A 190 8.38 10.02 -11.13
N ASP A 191 7.05 10.07 -11.03
CA ASP A 191 6.16 10.75 -11.97
C ASP A 191 5.18 11.71 -11.29
N GLY A 192 5.47 12.04 -10.02
CA GLY A 192 4.63 12.84 -9.13
C GLY A 192 3.51 12.08 -8.42
N LEU A 193 3.44 10.75 -8.58
CA LEU A 193 2.46 9.87 -7.94
C LEU A 193 3.11 8.56 -7.46
N HIS A 194 3.80 7.85 -8.35
CA HIS A 194 4.45 6.58 -8.05
C HIS A 194 5.77 6.80 -7.32
N LEU A 195 6.13 5.84 -6.47
CA LEU A 195 7.32 5.95 -5.64
C LEU A 195 8.59 5.76 -6.47
N ALA A 196 9.52 6.70 -6.36
CA ALA A 196 10.91 6.51 -6.79
C ALA A 196 11.65 5.58 -5.81
N ALA A 197 12.92 5.27 -6.10
CA ALA A 197 13.73 4.38 -5.25
C ALA A 197 13.79 4.85 -3.79
N LEU A 198 13.95 6.15 -3.54
CA LEU A 198 13.96 6.67 -2.16
C LEU A 198 12.59 6.59 -1.49
N GLY A 199 11.50 6.83 -2.24
CA GLY A 199 10.14 6.68 -1.72
C GLY A 199 9.83 5.24 -1.31
N ASN A 200 10.22 4.27 -2.15
CA ASN A 200 10.14 2.85 -1.83
C ASN A 200 10.94 2.50 -0.56
N LYS A 201 12.16 3.03 -0.44
CA LYS A 201 13.00 2.82 0.74
C LYS A 201 12.34 3.36 2.02
N VAL A 202 11.80 4.58 1.99
CA VAL A 202 11.11 5.19 3.14
C VAL A 202 9.93 4.32 3.57
N LEU A 203 9.10 3.88 2.62
CA LEU A 203 7.95 3.03 2.93
C LEU A 203 8.39 1.67 3.50
N PHE A 204 9.40 1.04 2.91
CA PHE A 204 9.96 -0.22 3.40
C PHE A 204 10.44 -0.10 4.86
N GLU A 205 11.17 0.96 5.20
CA GLU A 205 11.68 1.17 6.56
C GLU A 205 10.55 1.39 7.58
N GLU A 206 9.50 2.14 7.22
CA GLU A 206 8.34 2.31 8.09
C GLU A 206 7.51 1.02 8.24
N VAL A 207 7.35 0.23 7.16
CA VAL A 207 6.71 -1.10 7.22
C VAL A 207 7.50 -2.05 8.13
N LEU A 208 8.82 -2.12 7.99
CA LEU A 208 9.66 -2.94 8.87
C LEU A 208 9.56 -2.52 10.33
N ARG A 209 9.56 -1.21 10.61
CA ARG A 209 9.40 -0.70 11.97
C ARG A 209 8.08 -1.15 12.58
N GLU A 210 6.99 -1.04 11.82
CA GLU A 210 5.65 -1.41 12.29
C GLU A 210 5.54 -2.94 12.50
N LEU A 211 6.01 -3.75 11.55
CA LEU A 211 6.03 -5.20 11.69
C LEU A 211 6.87 -5.64 12.90
N LYS A 212 8.03 -5.02 13.13
CA LYS A 212 8.86 -5.30 14.31
C LYS A 212 8.15 -4.95 15.62
N ALA A 213 7.45 -3.81 15.67
CA ALA A 213 6.66 -3.42 16.85
C ALA A 213 5.53 -4.42 17.15
N LEU A 214 5.01 -5.10 16.12
CA LEU A 214 4.02 -6.18 16.22
C LEU A 214 4.64 -7.56 16.50
N GLY A 215 5.96 -7.66 16.66
CA GLY A 215 6.66 -8.92 16.90
C GLY A 215 6.83 -9.78 15.64
N LEU A 216 6.64 -9.21 14.44
CA LEU A 216 6.88 -9.86 13.15
C LEU A 216 8.22 -9.37 12.58
N SER A 217 9.33 -9.96 13.03
CA SER A 217 10.67 -9.62 12.56
C SER A 217 11.49 -10.86 12.21
N ASP A 218 12.65 -10.66 11.59
CA ASP A 218 13.61 -11.72 11.29
C ASP A 218 14.21 -12.35 12.56
N GLU A 219 14.19 -11.64 13.69
CA GLU A 219 14.63 -12.18 14.98
C GLU A 219 13.57 -13.07 15.66
N THR A 220 12.29 -12.83 15.41
CA THR A 220 11.18 -13.55 16.06
C THR A 220 10.61 -14.70 15.23
N LEU A 221 10.65 -14.59 13.90
CA LEU A 221 10.12 -15.62 13.00
C LEU A 221 11.18 -16.68 12.72
N PRO A 222 10.94 -17.98 12.98
CA PRO A 222 11.93 -19.02 12.71
C PRO A 222 12.18 -19.19 11.21
N ALA A 223 13.40 -19.59 10.85
CA ALA A 223 13.68 -20.07 9.50
C ALA A 223 12.88 -21.34 9.22
N ASP A 224 12.40 -21.50 7.99
CA ASP A 224 11.52 -22.59 7.58
C ASP A 224 12.23 -23.94 7.40
N ALA A 225 13.54 -23.91 7.20
CA ALA A 225 14.43 -25.05 7.12
C ALA A 225 15.74 -24.72 7.81
N PRO A 226 16.45 -25.72 8.36
CA PRO A 226 17.70 -25.47 9.06
C PRO A 226 18.85 -25.13 8.08
N PRO A 227 20.01 -24.67 8.57
CA PRO A 227 21.21 -24.52 7.74
C PRO A 227 21.63 -25.86 7.12
N VAL A 228 22.33 -25.83 5.98
CA VAL A 228 22.75 -27.06 5.30
C VAL A 228 23.69 -27.90 6.17
N GLU A 229 24.49 -27.25 7.02
CA GLU A 229 25.45 -27.86 7.92
C GLU A 229 24.82 -28.77 8.97
N SER A 230 23.55 -28.54 9.34
CA SER A 230 22.84 -29.43 10.28
C SER A 230 22.14 -30.62 9.61
N LEU A 231 22.23 -30.71 8.28
CA LEU A 231 21.69 -31.83 7.50
C LEU A 231 22.78 -32.83 7.06
N LEU A 232 24.05 -32.50 7.34
CA LEU A 232 25.23 -33.34 7.13
C LEU A 232 25.56 -34.14 8.39
#